data_AF-A0A1U7Q0F6-F1
#
_entry.id   AF-A0A1U7Q0F6-F1
#
_cell.length_a   1.000
_cell.length_b   1.000
_cell.length_c   1.000
_cell.angle_alpha   90.00
_cell.angle_beta   90.00
_cell.angle_gamma   90.00
#
_symmetry.space_group_name_H-M   'P 1'
#
loop_
_entity.id
_entity.type
_entity.pdbx_description
1 polymer ?
#
loop_
_entity_poly.entity_id
_entity_poly.type
_entity_poly.pdbx_seq_one_letter_code
_entity_poly.pdbx_strand_id
1 'polypeptide(L)'
;MSDSIINLLFQGTIETIVMTLVSGFFGFVLGLPTGIFLFLTRKGQLLENKISHQIVSIIVNIFRSIPFIILIVWMIPFTRTIVGTSIGVAAALVPLSVGSAPFIARLVENSLLEIPSGLIEASESNGCKTTSNHPKSPFAGSFTVTNQ
;
A
#
# COMPACT_ATOMS: atom_id res chain seq x y z
N MET A 1 29.62 -20.57 25.90
CA MET A 1 28.59 -20.88 24.88
C MET A 1 29.34 -21.27 23.62
N SER A 2 28.92 -22.30 22.88
CA SER A 2 29.71 -22.75 21.73
C SER A 2 29.79 -21.64 20.68
N ASP A 3 31.00 -21.35 20.18
CA ASP A 3 31.24 -20.31 19.16
C ASP A 3 30.34 -20.52 17.92
N SER A 4 29.99 -21.79 17.63
CA SER A 4 29.05 -22.16 16.58
C SER A 4 27.63 -21.59 16.77
N ILE A 5 27.12 -21.54 18.01
CA ILE A 5 25.78 -20.98 18.28
C ILE A 5 25.81 -19.46 18.10
N ILE A 6 26.87 -18.79 18.55
CA ILE A 6 27.04 -17.35 18.39
C ILE A 6 27.06 -16.98 16.89
N ASN A 7 27.81 -17.73 16.08
CA ASN A 7 27.86 -17.52 14.63
C ASN A 7 26.51 -17.76 13.95
N LEU A 8 25.75 -18.79 14.35
CA LEU A 8 24.40 -19.06 13.82
C LEU A 8 23.42 -17.92 14.15
N LEU A 9 23.45 -17.40 15.38
CA LEU A 9 22.60 -16.28 15.78
C LEU A 9 22.98 -14.99 15.04
N PHE A 10 24.27 -14.74 14.87
CA PHE A 10 24.76 -13.58 14.11
C PHE A 10 24.30 -13.64 12.65
N GLN A 11 24.47 -14.81 12.02
CA GLN A 11 24.02 -15.01 10.64
C GLN A 11 22.49 -14.90 10.51
N GLY A 12 21.72 -15.50 11.41
CA GLY A 12 20.26 -15.38 11.40
C GLY A 12 19.76 -13.95 11.60
N THR A 13 20.50 -13.14 12.38
CA THR A 13 20.21 -11.71 12.55
C THR A 13 20.39 -10.96 11.23
N ILE A 14 21.49 -11.22 10.52
CA ILE A 14 21.74 -10.63 9.20
C ILE A 14 20.67 -11.06 8.19
N GLU A 15 20.33 -12.35 8.14
CA GLU A 15 19.29 -12.87 7.25
C GLU A 15 17.94 -12.20 7.50
N THR A 16 17.56 -12.02 8.76
CA THR A 16 16.32 -11.32 9.13
C THR A 16 16.35 -9.86 8.68
N ILE A 17 17.44 -9.14 8.92
CA ILE A 17 17.59 -7.73 8.49
C ILE A 17 17.47 -7.62 6.98
N VAL A 18 18.16 -8.49 6.23
CA VAL A 18 18.10 -8.52 4.77
C VAL A 18 16.68 -8.83 4.30
N MET A 19 16.03 -9.85 4.88
CA MET A 19 14.65 -10.19 4.54
C MET A 19 13.70 -9.03 4.79
N THR A 20 13.74 -8.40 5.96
CA THR A 20 12.85 -7.30 6.31
C THR A 20 13.06 -6.07 5.44
N LEU A 21 14.31 -5.64 5.22
CA LEU A 21 14.60 -4.45 4.43
C LEU A 21 14.25 -4.64 2.96
N VAL A 22 14.66 -5.76 2.36
CA VAL A 22 14.43 -6.01 0.94
C VAL A 22 12.95 -6.28 0.67
N SER A 23 12.29 -7.10 1.49
CA SER A 23 10.86 -7.36 1.29
C SER A 23 10.00 -6.13 1.58
N GLY A 24 10.35 -5.36 2.61
CA GLY A 24 9.69 -4.09 2.90
C GLY A 24 9.85 -3.09 1.76
N PHE A 25 11.04 -2.98 1.17
CA PHE A 25 11.29 -2.12 0.02
C PHE A 25 10.43 -2.52 -1.20
N PHE A 26 10.44 -3.79 -1.60
CA PHE A 26 9.61 -4.24 -2.72
C PHE A 26 8.11 -4.16 -2.43
N GLY A 27 7.71 -4.50 -1.20
CA GLY A 27 6.34 -4.32 -0.72
C GLY A 27 5.90 -2.86 -0.77
N PHE A 28 6.80 -1.93 -0.46
CA PHE A 28 6.53 -0.49 -0.53
C PHE A 28 6.43 0.00 -1.97
N VAL A 29 7.33 -0.44 -2.84
CA VAL A 29 7.32 -0.12 -4.28
C VAL A 29 6.01 -0.56 -4.94
N LEU A 30 5.45 -1.71 -4.53
CA LEU A 30 4.15 -2.19 -5.05
C LEU A 30 2.97 -1.57 -4.31
N GLY A 31 3.04 -1.48 -2.98
CA GLY A 31 1.95 -1.02 -2.13
C GLY A 31 1.67 0.47 -2.24
N LEU A 32 2.70 1.32 -2.39
CA LEU A 32 2.53 2.77 -2.47
C LEU A 32 1.73 3.19 -3.72
N PRO A 33 2.07 2.75 -4.95
CA PRO A 33 1.25 3.04 -6.12
C PRO A 33 -0.18 2.52 -5.98
N THR A 34 -0.38 1.31 -5.44
CA THR A 34 -1.71 0.75 -5.22
C THR A 34 -2.52 1.56 -4.19
N GLY A 35 -1.89 2.01 -3.10
CA GLY A 35 -2.52 2.84 -2.06
C GLY A 35 -2.94 4.22 -2.57
N ILE A 36 -2.05 4.88 -3.33
CA ILE A 36 -2.38 6.16 -3.98
C ILE A 36 -3.51 5.97 -4.99
N PHE A 37 -3.47 4.90 -5.80
CA PHE A 37 -4.54 4.61 -6.76
C PHE A 37 -5.89 4.37 -6.07
N LEU A 38 -5.91 3.62 -4.96
CA LEU A 38 -7.11 3.41 -4.14
C LEU A 38 -7.66 4.72 -3.58
N PHE A 39 -6.80 5.60 -3.09
CA PHE A 39 -7.18 6.91 -2.59
C PHE A 39 -7.79 7.77 -3.70
N LEU A 40 -7.12 7.90 -4.84
CA LEU A 40 -7.56 8.75 -5.95
C LEU A 40 -8.87 8.27 -6.60
N THR A 41 -9.11 6.96 -6.63
CA THR A 41 -10.32 6.37 -7.25
C THR A 41 -11.55 6.39 -6.36
N ARG A 42 -11.41 6.82 -5.10
CA ARG A 42 -12.49 6.87 -4.12
C ARG A 42 -13.57 7.90 -4.51
N LYS A 43 -14.80 7.66 -4.05
CA LYS A 43 -15.93 8.59 -4.24
C LYS A 43 -15.60 9.96 -3.62
N GLY A 44 -15.73 11.04 -4.39
CA GLY A 44 -15.39 12.39 -3.96
C GLY A 44 -13.89 12.73 -3.99
N GLN A 45 -13.09 11.96 -4.72
CA GLN A 45 -11.67 12.23 -5.00
C GLN A 45 -11.43 12.47 -6.50
N LEU A 46 -10.22 12.88 -6.84
CA LEU A 46 -9.85 13.41 -8.17
C LEU A 46 -10.18 12.48 -9.34
N LEU A 47 -10.00 11.16 -9.21
CA LEU A 47 -10.22 10.17 -10.27
C LEU A 47 -11.39 9.23 -9.93
N GLU A 48 -12.52 9.78 -9.49
CA GLU A 48 -13.68 8.99 -9.07
C GLU A 48 -14.10 7.95 -10.12
N ASN A 49 -13.84 6.68 -9.81
CA ASN A 49 -14.35 5.55 -10.57
C ASN A 49 -14.72 4.43 -9.59
N LYS A 50 -16.01 4.41 -9.24
CA LYS A 50 -16.60 3.48 -8.27
C LYS A 50 -16.32 2.01 -8.60
N ILE A 51 -16.32 1.65 -9.88
CA ILE A 51 -16.11 0.27 -10.32
C ILE A 51 -14.64 -0.12 -10.09
N SER A 52 -13.70 0.71 -10.56
CA SER A 52 -12.26 0.42 -10.39
C SER A 52 -11.86 0.40 -8.91
N HIS A 53 -12.37 1.33 -8.12
CA HIS A 53 -12.13 1.40 -6.69
C HIS A 53 -12.66 0.16 -5.97
N GLN A 54 -13.89 -0.27 -6.27
CA GLN A 54 -14.47 -1.48 -5.67
C GLN A 54 -13.65 -2.72 -6.03
N ILE A 55 -13.26 -2.92 -7.28
CA ILE A 55 -12.47 -4.09 -7.70
C ILE A 55 -11.13 -4.13 -6.96
N VAL A 56 -10.37 -3.03 -6.98
CA VAL A 56 -9.05 -2.99 -6.33
C VAL A 56 -9.19 -3.11 -4.81
N SER A 57 -10.20 -2.47 -4.22
CA SER A 57 -10.47 -2.55 -2.78
C SER A 57 -10.83 -3.97 -2.36
N ILE A 58 -11.69 -4.67 -3.12
CA ILE A 58 -12.02 -6.08 -2.88
C ILE A 58 -10.76 -6.94 -2.97
N ILE A 59 -9.94 -6.77 -4.01
CA ILE A 59 -8.69 -7.52 -4.18
C ILE A 59 -7.77 -7.31 -2.97
N VAL A 60 -7.48 -6.06 -2.60
CA VAL A 60 -6.62 -5.74 -1.46
C VAL A 60 -7.19 -6.31 -0.15
N ASN A 61 -8.50 -6.20 0.06
CA ASN A 61 -9.15 -6.74 1.25
C ASN A 61 -9.11 -8.27 1.31
N ILE A 62 -9.25 -8.97 0.18
CA ILE A 62 -9.10 -10.43 0.10
C ILE A 62 -7.67 -10.82 0.46
N PHE A 63 -6.66 -10.20 -0.17
CA PHE A 63 -5.26 -10.48 0.12
C PHE A 63 -4.89 -10.18 1.58
N ARG A 64 -5.48 -9.16 2.21
CA ARG A 64 -5.29 -8.87 3.64
C ARG A 64 -5.99 -9.87 4.57
N SER A 65 -7.12 -10.44 4.13
CA SER A 65 -7.89 -11.39 4.92
C SER A 65 -7.28 -12.80 4.89
N ILE A 66 -6.50 -13.11 3.84
CA ILE A 66 -5.71 -14.34 3.78
C ILE A 66 -4.57 -14.24 4.80
N PRO A 67 -4.49 -15.14 5.79
CA PRO A 67 -3.37 -15.19 6.71
C PRO A 67 -2.04 -15.30 5.96
N PHE A 68 -1.05 -14.52 6.39
CA PHE A 68 0.25 -14.46 5.72
C PHE A 68 0.90 -15.84 5.54
N ILE A 69 0.71 -16.73 6.51
CA ILE A 69 1.19 -18.13 6.46
C ILE A 69 0.58 -18.90 5.27
N ILE A 70 -0.72 -18.72 5.01
CA ILE A 70 -1.40 -19.40 3.89
C ILE A 70 -0.89 -18.85 2.55
N LEU A 71 -0.64 -17.54 2.47
CA LEU A 71 -0.07 -16.90 1.27
C LEU A 71 1.32 -17.45 0.94
N ILE A 72 2.19 -17.65 1.94
CA ILE A 72 3.51 -18.27 1.74
C ILE A 72 3.36 -19.67 1.12
N VAL A 73 2.53 -20.52 1.70
CA VAL A 73 2.34 -21.90 1.24
C VAL A 73 1.79 -21.91 -0.18
N TRP A 74 0.82 -21.04 -0.48
CA TRP A 74 0.26 -20.90 -1.83
C TRP A 74 1.27 -20.36 -2.85
N MET A 75 2.24 -19.55 -2.40
CA MET A 75 3.30 -18.99 -3.24
C MET A 75 4.45 -19.97 -3.54
N ILE A 76 4.56 -21.12 -2.87
CA ILE A 76 5.64 -22.10 -3.11
C ILE A 76 5.88 -22.42 -4.61
N PRO A 77 4.87 -22.78 -5.42
CA PRO A 77 5.07 -23.08 -6.84
C PRO A 77 5.49 -21.84 -7.65
N PHE A 78 4.99 -20.65 -7.27
CA PHE A 78 5.32 -19.39 -7.93
C PHE A 78 6.75 -18.95 -7.62
N THR A 79 7.15 -18.97 -6.34
CA THR A 79 8.51 -18.67 -5.88
C THR A 79 9.53 -19.57 -6.56
N ARG A 80 9.24 -20.86 -6.70
CA ARG A 80 10.13 -21.81 -7.38
C ARG A 80 10.30 -21.49 -8.87
N THR A 81 9.28 -20.92 -9.52
CA THR A 81 9.37 -20.50 -10.93
C THR A 81 10.24 -19.26 -11.10
N ILE A 82 10.17 -18.30 -10.15
CA ILE A 82 10.92 -17.04 -10.23
C ILE A 82 12.39 -17.24 -9.82
N VAL A 83 12.63 -17.89 -8.69
CA VAL A 83 13.94 -17.95 -8.03
C VAL A 83 14.64 -19.29 -8.29
N GLY A 84 13.92 -20.31 -8.79
CA GLY A 84 14.45 -21.66 -9.02
C GLY A 84 14.52 -22.53 -7.75
N THR A 85 14.30 -21.94 -6.57
CA THR A 85 14.37 -22.61 -5.27
C THR A 85 13.21 -22.19 -4.36
N SER A 86 12.81 -23.07 -3.44
CA SER A 86 11.78 -22.83 -2.42
C SER A 86 12.37 -22.63 -1.02
N ILE A 87 13.70 -22.66 -0.88
CA ILE A 87 14.41 -22.62 0.41
C ILE A 87 15.49 -21.54 0.38
N GLY A 88 15.62 -20.82 1.50
CA GLY A 88 16.63 -19.80 1.73
C GLY A 88 16.10 -18.38 1.64
N VAL A 89 16.99 -17.41 1.87
CA VAL A 89 16.68 -15.97 1.94
C VAL A 89 15.95 -15.50 0.69
N ALA A 90 16.50 -15.80 -0.49
CA ALA A 90 15.92 -15.34 -1.77
C ALA A 90 14.50 -15.88 -2.02
N ALA A 91 14.21 -17.11 -1.59
CA ALA A 91 12.88 -17.69 -1.73
C ALA A 91 11.87 -17.07 -0.75
N ALA A 92 12.30 -16.73 0.47
CA ALA A 92 11.45 -16.07 1.46
C ALA A 92 11.07 -14.63 1.07
N LEU A 93 11.95 -13.93 0.35
CA LEU A 93 11.72 -12.54 -0.07
C LEU A 93 10.45 -12.37 -0.91
N VAL A 94 10.16 -13.30 -1.81
CA VAL A 94 9.03 -13.20 -2.75
C VAL A 94 7.67 -13.13 -2.03
N PRO A 95 7.26 -14.12 -1.22
CA PRO A 95 5.99 -14.06 -0.51
C PRO A 95 5.95 -12.93 0.54
N LEU A 96 7.08 -12.60 1.18
CA LEU A 96 7.16 -11.46 2.11
C LEU A 96 6.87 -10.13 1.41
N SER A 97 7.42 -9.92 0.21
CA SER A 97 7.21 -8.70 -0.57
C SER A 97 5.76 -8.59 -1.06
N VAL A 98 5.22 -9.69 -1.61
CA VAL A 98 3.85 -9.73 -2.14
C VAL A 98 2.82 -9.59 -1.02
N GLY A 99 3.04 -10.24 0.13
CA GLY A 99 2.12 -10.14 1.27
C GLY A 99 2.18 -8.81 2.01
N SER A 100 3.32 -8.11 2.00
CA SER A 100 3.42 -6.76 2.60
C SER A 100 2.79 -5.67 1.73
N ALA A 101 2.78 -5.82 0.40
CA ALA A 101 2.19 -4.85 -0.53
C ALA A 101 0.73 -4.43 -0.20
N PRO A 102 -0.25 -5.33 -0.02
CA PRO A 102 -1.63 -4.95 0.29
C PRO A 102 -1.79 -4.32 1.68
N PHE A 103 -0.93 -4.69 2.64
CA PHE A 103 -0.89 -4.05 3.96
C PHE A 103 -0.40 -2.60 3.85
N ILE A 104 0.69 -2.37 3.11
CA ILE A 104 1.24 -1.03 2.86
C ILE A 104 0.27 -0.18 2.05
N ALA A 105 -0.40 -0.75 1.04
CA ALA A 105 -1.39 -0.02 0.24
C ALA A 105 -2.49 0.57 1.12
N ARG A 106 -3.01 -0.21 2.07
CA ARG A 106 -4.05 0.26 2.98
C ARG A 106 -3.52 1.26 4.01
N LEU A 107 -2.28 1.09 4.47
CA LEU A 107 -1.61 2.06 5.34
C LEU A 107 -1.54 3.43 4.63
N VAL A 108 -1.04 3.46 3.39
CA VAL A 108 -0.92 4.67 2.58
C VAL A 108 -2.28 5.30 2.30
N GLU A 109 -3.28 4.50 1.92
CA GLU A 109 -4.65 5.00 1.71
C GLU A 109 -5.20 5.68 2.97
N ASN A 110 -5.04 5.06 4.14
CA ASN A 110 -5.50 5.63 5.40
C ASN A 110 -4.76 6.93 5.74
N SER A 111 -3.44 6.98 5.59
CA SER A 111 -2.66 8.20 5.84
C SER A 111 -3.05 9.36 4.93
N LEU A 112 -3.40 9.09 3.66
CA LEU A 112 -3.87 10.13 2.74
C LEU A 112 -5.27 10.65 3.11
N LEU A 113 -6.11 9.81 3.71
CA LEU A 113 -7.46 10.19 4.16
C LEU A 113 -7.47 11.06 5.41
N GLU A 114 -6.41 11.00 6.22
CA GLU A 114 -6.23 11.86 7.39
C GLU A 114 -5.87 13.30 7.03
N ILE A 115 -5.53 13.57 5.76
CA ILE A 115 -5.17 14.91 5.29
C ILE A 115 -6.44 15.78 5.18
N PRO A 116 -6.47 16.99 5.78
CA PRO A 116 -7.61 17.89 5.69
C PRO A 116 -7.93 18.27 4.24
N SER A 117 -9.21 18.24 3.88
CA SER A 117 -9.69 18.64 2.53
C SER A 117 -9.31 20.07 2.16
N GLY A 118 -9.18 20.97 3.14
CA GLY A 118 -8.75 22.36 2.92
C GLY A 118 -7.33 22.48 2.34
N LEU A 119 -6.46 21.49 2.54
CA LEU A 119 -5.13 21.48 1.91
C LEU A 119 -5.21 21.13 0.42
N ILE A 120 -6.18 20.29 0.04
CA ILE A 120 -6.46 19.93 -1.36
C ILE A 120 -7.02 21.17 -2.08
N GLU A 121 -7.99 21.86 -1.49
CA GLU A 121 -8.58 23.10 -2.05
C GLU A 121 -7.56 24.24 -2.16
N ALA A 122 -6.67 24.39 -1.16
CA ALA A 122 -5.56 25.32 -1.22
C ALA A 122 -4.59 24.99 -2.38
N SER A 123 -4.32 23.71 -2.64
CA SER A 123 -3.48 23.32 -3.77
C SER A 123 -4.12 23.63 -5.13
N GLU A 124 -5.44 23.44 -5.27
CA GLU A 124 -6.18 23.75 -6.50
C GLU A 124 -6.21 25.25 -6.79
N SER A 125 -6.39 26.08 -5.76
CA SER A 125 -6.36 27.56 -5.88
C SER A 125 -4.97 28.11 -6.27
N ASN A 126 -3.89 27.40 -5.94
CA ASN A 126 -2.53 27.72 -6.38
C ASN A 126 -2.23 27.32 -7.84
N GLY A 127 -3.22 26.82 -8.58
CA GLY A 127 -3.09 26.52 -10.01
C GLY A 127 -2.84 25.05 -10.34
N CYS A 128 -2.87 24.14 -9.36
CA CYS A 128 -2.90 22.70 -9.61
C CYS A 128 -4.26 22.29 -10.17
N LYS A 129 -4.45 22.45 -11.48
CA LYS A 129 -5.65 21.98 -12.20
C LYS A 129 -5.46 20.51 -12.58
N THR A 130 -6.07 19.61 -11.82
CA THR A 130 -6.18 18.20 -12.22
C THR A 130 -7.37 18.04 -13.15
N THR A 131 -7.13 17.45 -14.33
CA THR A 131 -8.11 17.24 -15.40
C THR A 131 -9.16 16.20 -15.04
N SER A 132 -10.04 16.49 -14.09
CA SER A 132 -11.19 15.63 -13.80
C SER A 132 -12.30 16.43 -13.14
N ASN A 133 -13.51 16.19 -13.63
CA ASN A 133 -14.72 16.96 -13.42
C ASN A 133 -15.20 16.86 -11.96
N HIS A 134 -14.75 17.77 -11.10
CA HIS A 134 -15.28 17.92 -9.74
C HIS A 134 -16.71 18.49 -9.80
N PRO A 135 -17.75 17.79 -9.31
CA PRO A 135 -18.97 18.48 -8.94
C PRO A 135 -18.62 19.36 -7.74
N LYS A 136 -18.82 20.68 -7.93
CA LYS A 136 -18.54 21.75 -6.97
C LYS A 136 -18.88 21.34 -5.54
N SER A 137 -17.97 21.56 -4.61
CA SER A 137 -18.27 21.45 -3.19
C SER A 137 -19.44 22.40 -2.84
N PRO A 138 -20.38 21.99 -1.96
CA PRO A 138 -21.49 22.83 -1.51
C PRO A 138 -21.07 24.10 -0.75
N PHE A 139 -19.77 24.27 -0.46
CA PHE A 139 -19.24 25.34 0.37
C PHE A 139 -19.13 26.70 -0.33
N ALA A 140 -19.37 26.77 -1.65
CA ALA A 140 -19.45 28.05 -2.36
C ALA A 140 -20.72 28.87 -2.04
N GLY A 141 -21.67 28.33 -1.26
CA GLY A 141 -22.93 29.01 -0.91
C GLY A 141 -23.00 29.61 0.50
N SER A 142 -22.07 29.30 1.40
CA SER A 142 -22.21 29.61 2.84
C SER A 142 -21.66 30.98 3.27
N PHE A 143 -21.10 31.78 2.36
CA PHE A 143 -20.59 33.13 2.64
C PHE A 143 -21.52 34.27 2.20
N THR A 144 -22.79 33.97 1.89
CA THR A 144 -23.76 34.96 1.37
C THR A 144 -25.05 35.07 2.20
N VAL A 145 -24.98 34.88 3.52
CA VAL A 145 -26.12 35.18 4.40
C VAL A 145 -25.63 35.93 5.66
N THR A 146 -25.65 37.27 5.57
CA THR A 146 -26.17 38.21 6.58
C THR A 146 -25.37 38.28 7.91
N ASN A 147 -24.67 39.34 8.35
CA ASN A 147 -24.74 40.80 8.20
C ASN A 147 -26.14 41.40 8.12
N GLN A 148 -26.90 41.20 9.20
CA GLN A 148 -27.88 42.11 9.79
C GLN A 148 -28.22 41.64 11.20
#